data_AF-A0AAE7BVB9-F1
#
_entry.id   AF-A0AAE7BVB9-F1
#
_cell.length_a   1.000
_cell.length_b   1.000
_cell.length_c   1.000
_cell.angle_alpha   90.00
_cell.angle_beta   90.00
_cell.angle_gamma   90.00
#
_symmetry.space_group_name_H-M   'P 1'
#
loop_
_entity.id
_entity.type
_entity.pdbx_description
1 polymer ?
#
loop_
_entity_poly.entity_id
_entity_poly.type
_entity_poly.pdbx_seq_one_letter_code
_entity_poly.pdbx_strand_id
1 'polypeptide(L)'
;MSVSYTKKTRLLMVMIGSLLFISYPLMAQATEEKTVHSQASEEENKHELTPKKAGELALDQNIDLKKFRLELDTADINANQAIYNSVKMKESNISSLGEAQQKYVQTAKAEAARNIHKYMLQAMEDKTKLGAEKAFYELWHAKQDLQLQEQSLTRAQKQVDMANALFKAGIKAKNDVLQAETGLAQAKANHEVARNQVHLSTLSLNQFLAEDLTKEWELSIPEGDIRDKEIISLEEAKRLAVVQRAEILKSEEEVNAAKKSVDTIEKYSILSSFQGQLAKNELETAEMNKEQIKNDILLEVTRNYEALTSSKQGLEALDKAREASKENYRLTQLRYENGLETTLDVMTAEEELAKRENEYETAQHNYQLAYLNYKNSMGRSVS
;
A
#
# COMPACT_ATOMS: atom_id res chain seq x y z
N MET A 1 -51.78 42.30 29.48
CA MET A 1 -51.03 41.97 28.25
C MET A 1 -50.28 40.66 28.54
N SER A 2 -50.99 39.52 28.38
CA SER A 2 -50.89 38.56 27.26
C SER A 2 -49.67 37.62 27.37
N VAL A 3 -49.83 36.45 28.02
CA VAL A 3 -49.90 35.06 27.44
C VAL A 3 -48.51 34.54 27.00
N SER A 4 -47.82 33.62 27.71
CA SER A 4 -47.96 32.15 27.93
C SER A 4 -47.20 31.23 26.93
N TYR A 5 -46.39 30.30 27.48
CA TYR A 5 -45.97 28.94 27.00
C TYR A 5 -45.21 28.85 25.64
N THR A 6 -44.28 27.93 25.30
CA THR A 6 -43.98 26.53 25.69
C THR A 6 -42.62 26.10 25.07
N LYS A 7 -41.97 25.06 25.62
CA LYS A 7 -40.86 24.26 25.06
C LYS A 7 -41.08 23.80 23.60
N LYS A 8 -40.00 23.58 22.82
CA LYS A 8 -39.87 22.42 21.91
C LYS A 8 -38.44 22.13 21.41
N THR A 9 -38.07 20.86 21.55
CA THR A 9 -37.01 20.05 20.94
C THR A 9 -37.12 19.96 19.40
N ARG A 10 -35.99 19.77 18.68
CA ARG A 10 -35.81 18.94 17.46
C ARG A 10 -34.33 19.02 17.01
N LEU A 11 -33.54 17.96 16.89
CA LEU A 11 -33.55 16.74 16.05
C LEU A 11 -32.72 16.92 14.75
N LEU A 12 -31.73 16.03 14.60
CA LEU A 12 -30.94 15.67 13.41
C LEU A 12 -31.67 15.79 12.06
N MET A 13 -30.94 16.16 11.02
CA MET A 13 -31.20 15.64 9.66
C MET A 13 -29.90 15.53 8.85
N VAL A 14 -29.42 14.29 8.73
CA VAL A 14 -28.44 13.81 7.74
C VAL A 14 -29.17 13.74 6.40
N MET A 15 -28.68 14.42 5.37
CA MET A 15 -29.18 14.33 4.00
C MET A 15 -28.27 13.42 3.19
N ILE A 16 -28.84 12.28 2.79
CA ILE A 16 -28.33 11.34 1.79
C ILE A 16 -28.65 11.91 0.41
N GLY A 17 -27.63 12.13 -0.42
CA GLY A 17 -27.78 12.54 -1.81
C GLY A 17 -27.49 11.39 -2.76
N SER A 18 -28.56 10.73 -3.23
CA SER A 18 -28.57 9.82 -4.38
C SER A 18 -28.82 10.59 -5.66
N LEU A 19 -28.01 10.40 -6.71
CA LEU A 19 -28.32 10.86 -8.08
C LEU A 19 -27.70 9.91 -9.11
N LEU A 20 -28.57 9.13 -9.76
CA LEU A 20 -28.34 8.46 -11.04
C LEU A 20 -29.24 9.18 -12.06
N PHE A 21 -28.67 9.69 -13.16
CA PHE A 21 -29.37 9.77 -14.44
C PHE A 21 -28.36 9.83 -15.60
N ILE A 22 -28.50 8.87 -16.50
CA ILE A 22 -27.78 8.71 -17.77
C ILE A 22 -28.51 9.50 -18.85
N SER A 23 -27.80 10.31 -19.65
CA SER A 23 -27.98 10.38 -21.13
C SER A 23 -26.95 11.31 -21.79
N TYR A 24 -26.21 10.75 -22.76
CA TYR A 24 -25.53 11.43 -23.89
C TYR A 24 -26.37 11.16 -25.16
N PRO A 25 -26.10 11.72 -26.39
CA PRO A 25 -24.94 12.52 -26.83
C PRO A 25 -25.26 13.77 -27.71
N LEU A 26 -24.27 14.63 -27.97
CA LEU A 26 -23.99 15.17 -29.32
C LEU A 26 -22.60 15.83 -29.41
N MET A 27 -21.84 15.48 -30.45
CA MET A 27 -20.57 16.11 -30.83
C MET A 27 -20.78 17.51 -31.41
N ALA A 28 -19.95 18.49 -31.02
CA ALA A 28 -19.24 19.38 -31.96
C ALA A 28 -18.28 20.36 -31.23
N GLN A 29 -17.01 20.25 -31.63
CA GLN A 29 -15.97 21.28 -31.80
C GLN A 29 -15.39 22.08 -30.62
N ALA A 30 -14.06 21.94 -30.57
CA ALA A 30 -13.05 22.63 -29.79
C ALA A 30 -13.12 24.16 -29.80
N THR A 31 -12.86 24.76 -28.64
CA THR A 31 -12.02 25.95 -28.45
C THR A 31 -11.31 25.86 -27.11
N GLU A 32 -10.02 26.20 -27.13
CA GLU A 32 -9.12 26.28 -25.98
C GLU A 32 -9.64 27.25 -24.91
N GLU A 33 -9.65 26.81 -23.65
CA GLU A 33 -9.48 27.72 -22.52
C GLU A 33 -8.64 27.00 -21.45
N LYS A 34 -7.34 27.28 -21.49
CA LYS A 34 -6.38 26.91 -20.45
C LYS A 34 -6.40 28.00 -19.38
N THR A 35 -6.15 27.54 -18.15
CA THR A 35 -5.57 28.31 -17.02
C THR A 35 -6.42 29.40 -16.38
N VAL A 36 -7.36 29.04 -15.48
CA VAL A 36 -7.54 29.65 -14.13
C VAL A 36 -8.34 28.69 -13.21
N HIS A 37 -7.80 27.52 -12.84
CA HIS A 37 -8.33 26.76 -11.68
C HIS A 37 -7.32 25.71 -11.19
N SER A 38 -6.19 26.15 -10.63
CA SER A 38 -5.28 25.21 -9.94
C SER A 38 -4.57 25.80 -8.72
N GLN A 39 -4.98 26.99 -8.25
CA GLN A 39 -4.37 27.62 -7.07
C GLN A 39 -5.36 27.83 -5.91
N ALA A 40 -6.66 27.59 -6.13
CA ALA A 40 -7.67 27.66 -5.07
C ALA A 40 -7.88 26.30 -4.35
N SER A 41 -7.42 25.18 -4.92
CA SER A 41 -7.59 23.84 -4.34
C SER A 41 -6.47 23.41 -3.38
N GLU A 42 -5.36 24.16 -3.28
CA GLU A 42 -4.21 23.77 -2.45
C GLU A 42 -4.31 24.25 -1.00
N GLU A 43 -5.10 25.28 -0.70
CA GLU A 43 -5.34 25.72 0.69
C GLU A 43 -6.52 25.02 1.37
N GLU A 44 -7.44 24.40 0.60
CA GLU A 44 -8.75 23.98 1.13
C GLU A 44 -8.76 22.58 1.78
N ASN A 45 -7.69 21.78 1.69
CA ASN A 45 -7.69 20.42 2.27
C ASN A 45 -6.39 19.98 2.96
N LYS A 46 -5.95 20.75 3.98
CA LYS A 46 -4.82 20.34 4.85
C LYS A 46 -5.05 19.01 5.59
N HIS A 47 -6.29 18.55 5.71
CA HIS A 47 -6.66 17.31 6.41
C HIS A 47 -6.90 16.12 5.47
N GLU A 48 -6.93 16.35 4.16
CA GLU A 48 -7.07 15.26 3.19
C GLU A 48 -5.77 14.48 3.09
N LEU A 49 -5.86 13.16 3.22
CA LEU A 49 -4.76 12.23 3.04
C LEU A 49 -5.12 11.26 1.92
N THR A 50 -4.25 11.19 0.92
CA THR A 50 -4.26 10.18 -0.14
C THR A 50 -3.09 9.22 0.06
N PRO A 51 -3.09 8.02 -0.53
CA PRO A 51 -1.96 7.08 -0.45
C PRO A 51 -0.65 7.74 -0.86
N LYS A 52 -0.65 8.44 -2.00
CA LYS A 52 0.51 9.17 -2.51
C LYS A 52 0.99 10.25 -1.53
N LYS A 53 0.07 11.05 -0.97
CA LYS A 53 0.42 12.10 0.00
C LYS A 53 0.98 11.53 1.31
N ALA A 54 0.48 10.37 1.75
CA ALA A 54 1.07 9.64 2.88
C ALA A 54 2.53 9.26 2.59
N GLY A 55 2.80 8.75 1.38
CA GLY A 55 4.16 8.48 0.92
C GLY A 55 5.06 9.71 0.94
N GLU A 56 4.59 10.84 0.41
CA GLU A 56 5.34 12.11 0.39
C GLU A 56 5.66 12.65 1.80
N LEU A 57 4.68 12.62 2.71
CA LEU A 57 4.88 13.02 4.11
C LEU A 57 5.93 12.14 4.81
N ALA A 58 5.88 10.83 4.58
CA ALA A 58 6.83 9.90 5.16
C ALA A 58 8.28 10.16 4.70
N LEU A 59 8.49 10.63 3.46
CA LEU A 59 9.85 10.90 2.95
C LEU A 59 10.53 12.10 3.63
N ASP A 60 9.76 13.11 4.03
CA ASP A 60 10.30 14.36 4.59
C ASP A 60 10.74 14.18 6.05
N GLN A 61 9.94 13.44 6.83
CA GLN A 61 10.12 13.32 8.27
C GLN A 61 10.99 12.11 8.68
N ASN A 62 11.18 11.11 7.80
CA ASN A 62 11.88 9.88 8.14
C ASN A 62 13.39 10.10 8.42
N ILE A 63 13.81 9.74 9.64
CA ILE A 63 15.19 9.90 10.13
C ILE A 63 16.16 9.00 9.38
N ASP A 64 15.74 7.79 9.01
CA ASP A 64 16.62 6.85 8.31
C ASP A 64 16.91 7.34 6.89
N LEU A 65 15.96 7.97 6.19
CA LEU A 65 16.23 8.66 4.92
C LEU A 65 17.24 9.79 5.07
N LYS A 66 17.16 10.57 6.15
CA LYS A 66 18.17 11.60 6.45
C LYS A 66 19.57 10.99 6.65
N LYS A 67 19.68 9.81 7.29
CA LYS A 67 20.95 9.07 7.41
C LYS A 67 21.45 8.59 6.04
N PHE A 68 20.61 7.95 5.23
CA PHE A 68 21.00 7.49 3.89
C PHE A 68 21.46 8.64 2.97
N ARG A 69 20.85 9.83 3.08
CA ARG A 69 21.32 11.04 2.37
C ARG A 69 22.74 11.44 2.81
N LEU A 70 23.01 11.46 4.11
CA LEU A 70 24.36 11.76 4.64
C LEU A 70 25.39 10.69 4.26
N GLU A 71 24.99 9.41 4.21
CA GLU A 71 25.86 8.32 3.76
C GLU A 71 26.20 8.47 2.27
N LEU A 72 25.24 8.86 1.43
CA LEU A 72 25.49 9.19 0.02
C LEU A 72 26.43 10.39 -0.13
N ASP A 73 26.21 11.48 0.63
CA ASP A 73 27.11 12.64 0.61
C ASP A 73 28.54 12.26 1.01
N THR A 74 28.69 11.37 1.99
CA THR A 74 29.98 10.83 2.41
C THR A 74 30.64 10.00 1.31
N ALA A 75 29.86 9.14 0.63
CA ALA A 75 30.35 8.35 -0.49
C ALA A 75 30.78 9.24 -1.68
N ASP A 76 30.02 10.31 -1.95
CA ASP A 76 30.35 11.32 -2.96
C ASP A 76 31.69 12.02 -2.67
N ILE A 77 31.91 12.43 -1.41
CA ILE A 77 33.18 13.04 -0.97
C ILE A 77 34.35 12.06 -1.17
N ASN A 78 34.19 10.80 -0.75
CA ASN A 78 35.22 9.77 -0.89
C ASN A 78 35.53 9.47 -2.36
N ALA A 79 34.51 9.38 -3.22
CA ALA A 79 34.68 9.22 -4.66
C ALA A 79 35.44 10.40 -5.27
N ASN A 80 35.06 11.63 -4.94
CA ASN A 80 35.76 12.83 -5.43
C ASN A 80 37.23 12.88 -4.96
N GLN A 81 37.51 12.47 -3.72
CA GLN A 81 38.87 12.39 -3.21
C GLN A 81 39.70 11.34 -3.97
N ALA A 82 39.12 10.16 -4.24
CA ALA A 82 39.78 9.11 -5.02
C ALA A 82 40.06 9.55 -6.46
N ILE A 83 39.08 10.17 -7.13
CA ILE A 83 39.23 10.75 -8.47
C ILE A 83 40.31 11.83 -8.48
N TYR A 84 40.32 12.73 -7.51
CA TYR A 84 41.33 13.77 -7.41
C TYR A 84 42.75 13.20 -7.27
N ASN A 85 42.93 12.18 -6.42
CA ASN A 85 44.20 11.48 -6.25
C ASN A 85 44.61 10.75 -7.54
N SER A 86 43.66 10.12 -8.23
CA SER A 86 43.91 9.39 -9.47
C SER A 86 44.30 10.32 -10.62
N VAL A 87 43.72 11.52 -10.70
CA VAL A 87 44.06 12.55 -11.71
C VAL A 87 45.49 13.07 -11.51
N LYS A 88 45.97 13.18 -10.27
CA LYS A 88 47.37 13.57 -9.99
C LYS A 88 48.39 12.51 -10.46
N MET A 89 47.99 11.25 -10.53
CA MET A 89 48.83 10.15 -11.00
C MET A 89 48.83 10.10 -12.53
N LYS A 90 49.82 10.70 -13.18
CA LYS A 90 49.95 10.63 -14.64
C LYS A 90 50.10 9.18 -15.10
N GLU A 91 49.37 8.79 -16.14
CA GLU A 91 49.40 7.40 -16.65
C GLU A 91 50.80 6.97 -17.10
N SER A 92 51.57 7.89 -17.68
CA SER A 92 52.98 7.68 -18.04
C SER A 92 53.90 7.32 -16.86
N ASN A 93 53.47 7.63 -15.63
CA ASN A 93 54.26 7.46 -14.42
C ASN A 93 53.85 6.21 -13.62
N ILE A 94 52.87 5.44 -14.09
CA ILE A 94 52.44 4.20 -13.43
C ILE A 94 53.43 3.11 -13.81
N SER A 95 54.24 2.70 -12.84
CA SER A 95 55.32 1.74 -13.05
C SER A 95 55.16 0.45 -12.24
N SER A 96 54.21 0.44 -11.31
CA SER A 96 53.96 -0.69 -10.41
C SER A 96 52.48 -1.05 -10.31
N LEU A 97 52.22 -2.31 -9.97
CA LEU A 97 50.86 -2.78 -9.67
C LEU A 97 50.22 -1.97 -8.54
N GLY A 98 50.98 -1.60 -7.51
CA GLY A 98 50.46 -0.80 -6.39
C GLY A 98 49.96 0.58 -6.84
N GLU A 99 50.73 1.29 -7.67
CA GLU A 99 50.30 2.57 -8.25
C GLU A 99 49.08 2.41 -9.17
N ALA A 100 49.06 1.34 -9.97
CA ALA A 100 47.93 1.04 -10.84
C ALA A 100 46.66 0.74 -10.03
N GLN A 101 46.76 -0.04 -8.95
CA GLN A 101 45.64 -0.33 -8.04
C GLN A 101 45.14 0.94 -7.35
N GLN A 102 46.03 1.81 -6.89
CA GLN A 102 45.65 3.10 -6.31
C GLN A 102 44.93 3.99 -7.32
N LYS A 103 45.41 4.09 -8.57
CA LYS A 103 44.77 4.93 -9.58
C LYS A 103 43.44 4.35 -10.08
N TYR A 104 43.41 3.08 -10.48
CA TYR A 104 42.28 2.50 -11.20
C TYR A 104 41.30 1.76 -10.29
N VAL A 105 41.81 0.90 -9.41
CA VAL A 105 40.96 0.03 -8.60
C VAL A 105 40.32 0.81 -7.45
N GLN A 106 41.07 1.65 -6.74
CA GLN A 106 40.50 2.46 -5.65
C GLN A 106 39.50 3.50 -6.17
N THR A 107 39.79 4.12 -7.31
CA THR A 107 38.81 5.03 -7.97
C THR A 107 37.53 4.28 -8.34
N ALA A 108 37.65 3.13 -9.00
CA ALA A 108 36.47 2.34 -9.38
C ALA A 108 35.67 1.85 -8.16
N LYS A 109 36.34 1.45 -7.07
CA LYS A 109 35.67 1.07 -5.81
C LYS A 109 34.94 2.26 -5.18
N ALA A 110 35.52 3.45 -5.21
CA ALA A 110 34.90 4.65 -4.65
C ALA A 110 33.70 5.12 -5.51
N GLU A 111 33.81 5.05 -6.84
CA GLU A 111 32.70 5.33 -7.76
C GLU A 111 31.56 4.31 -7.61
N ALA A 112 31.89 3.02 -7.52
CA ALA A 112 30.92 1.96 -7.25
C ALA A 112 30.22 2.17 -5.90
N ALA A 113 30.96 2.51 -4.84
CA ALA A 113 30.40 2.80 -3.53
C ALA A 113 29.40 3.97 -3.58
N ARG A 114 29.74 5.06 -4.29
CA ARG A 114 28.83 6.18 -4.55
C ARG A 114 27.52 5.71 -5.21
N ASN A 115 27.62 4.95 -6.30
CA ASN A 115 26.44 4.44 -7.01
C ASN A 115 25.61 3.48 -6.13
N ILE A 116 26.26 2.61 -5.37
CA ILE A 116 25.62 1.71 -4.42
C ILE A 116 24.81 2.49 -3.37
N HIS A 117 25.40 3.53 -2.77
CA HIS A 117 24.69 4.38 -1.81
C HIS A 117 23.52 5.14 -2.45
N LYS A 118 23.65 5.56 -3.70
CA LYS A 118 22.55 6.17 -4.46
C LYS A 118 21.38 5.19 -4.64
N TYR A 119 21.65 3.95 -5.04
CA TYR A 119 20.61 2.93 -5.18
C TYR A 119 20.03 2.51 -3.82
N MET A 120 20.82 2.49 -2.75
CA MET A 120 20.32 2.26 -1.39
C MET A 120 19.36 3.36 -0.93
N LEU A 121 19.68 4.64 -1.20
CA LEU A 121 18.78 5.75 -0.91
C LEU A 121 17.45 5.59 -1.66
N GLN A 122 17.51 5.33 -2.97
CA GLN A 122 16.29 5.10 -3.78
C GLN A 122 15.46 3.93 -3.23
N ALA A 123 16.09 2.79 -2.92
CA ALA A 123 15.40 1.64 -2.33
C ALA A 123 14.74 1.98 -0.98
N MET A 124 15.39 2.83 -0.17
CA MET A 124 14.84 3.28 1.10
C MET A 124 13.65 4.25 0.90
N GLU A 125 13.71 5.12 -0.10
CA GLU A 125 12.60 6.00 -0.46
C GLU A 125 11.38 5.18 -0.91
N ASP A 126 11.59 4.21 -1.81
CA ASP A 126 10.52 3.33 -2.28
C ASP A 126 9.93 2.48 -1.15
N LYS A 127 10.78 1.94 -0.26
CA LYS A 127 10.33 1.19 0.93
C LYS A 127 9.53 2.08 1.89
N THR A 128 9.93 3.34 2.06
CA THR A 128 9.26 4.29 2.96
C THR A 128 7.89 4.67 2.39
N LYS A 129 7.81 4.97 1.09
CA LYS A 129 6.53 5.24 0.41
C LYS A 129 5.59 4.03 0.51
N LEU A 130 6.08 2.84 0.17
CA LEU A 130 5.31 1.60 0.27
C LEU A 130 4.77 1.38 1.69
N GLY A 131 5.60 1.61 2.71
CA GLY A 131 5.18 1.51 4.12
C GLY A 131 4.07 2.49 4.48
N ALA A 132 4.17 3.74 4.01
CA ALA A 132 3.16 4.77 4.25
C ALA A 132 1.83 4.43 3.58
N GLU A 133 1.87 4.00 2.32
CA GLU A 133 0.69 3.61 1.56
C GLU A 133 0.01 2.38 2.18
N LYS A 134 0.80 1.38 2.63
CA LYS A 134 0.25 0.24 3.37
C LYS A 134 -0.44 0.69 4.66
N ALA A 135 0.21 1.54 5.46
CA ALA A 135 -0.39 2.07 6.69
C ALA A 135 -1.68 2.86 6.41
N PHE A 136 -1.71 3.60 5.29
CA PHE A 136 -2.91 4.29 4.82
C PHE A 136 -4.04 3.29 4.52
N TYR A 137 -3.78 2.23 3.75
CA TYR A 137 -4.82 1.24 3.42
C TYR A 137 -5.26 0.42 4.63
N GLU A 138 -4.39 0.15 5.59
CA GLU A 138 -4.77 -0.45 6.87
C GLU A 138 -5.77 0.42 7.65
N LEU A 139 -5.56 1.73 7.69
CA LEU A 139 -6.52 2.65 8.30
C LEU A 139 -7.82 2.74 7.47
N TRP A 140 -7.70 2.82 6.14
CA TRP A 140 -8.87 2.83 5.26
C TRP A 140 -9.74 1.60 5.47
N HIS A 141 -9.14 0.41 5.45
CA HIS A 141 -9.83 -0.85 5.70
C HIS A 141 -10.48 -0.89 7.08
N ALA A 142 -9.77 -0.45 8.14
CA ALA A 142 -10.37 -0.36 9.48
C ALA A 142 -11.61 0.57 9.51
N LYS A 143 -11.60 1.69 8.77
CA LYS A 143 -12.77 2.57 8.65
C LYS A 143 -13.92 1.92 7.87
N GLN A 144 -13.62 1.17 6.81
CA GLN A 144 -14.64 0.42 6.06
C GLN A 144 -15.29 -0.68 6.92
N ASP A 145 -14.48 -1.42 7.69
CA ASP A 145 -15.01 -2.42 8.62
C ASP A 145 -15.86 -1.77 9.71
N LEU A 146 -15.45 -0.63 10.28
CA LEU A 146 -16.29 0.12 11.22
C LEU A 146 -17.64 0.51 10.60
N GLN A 147 -17.64 1.04 9.38
CA GLN A 147 -18.86 1.39 8.66
C GLN A 147 -19.75 0.16 8.43
N LEU A 148 -19.17 -1.00 8.13
CA LEU A 148 -19.89 -2.26 8.00
C LEU A 148 -20.51 -2.69 9.34
N GLN A 149 -19.76 -2.61 10.44
CA GLN A 149 -20.28 -2.94 11.77
C GLN A 149 -21.38 -1.97 12.22
N GLU A 150 -21.31 -0.69 11.86
CA GLU A 150 -22.38 0.29 12.08
C GLU A 150 -23.67 -0.10 11.33
N GLN A 151 -23.55 -0.59 10.09
CA GLN A 151 -24.68 -1.09 9.33
C GLN A 151 -25.29 -2.36 9.95
N SER A 152 -24.48 -3.34 10.34
CA SER A 152 -24.95 -4.54 11.05
C SER A 152 -25.63 -4.18 12.38
N LEU A 153 -25.04 -3.28 13.17
CA LEU A 153 -25.65 -2.77 14.40
C LEU A 153 -27.03 -2.14 14.13
N THR A 154 -27.15 -1.36 13.06
CA THR A 154 -28.43 -0.77 12.64
C THR A 154 -29.45 -1.84 12.23
N ARG A 155 -29.03 -2.89 11.51
CA ARG A 155 -29.89 -4.02 11.14
C ARG A 155 -30.37 -4.79 12.36
N ALA A 156 -29.47 -5.12 13.29
CA ALA A 156 -29.79 -5.81 14.53
C ALA A 156 -30.76 -5.00 15.41
N GLN A 157 -30.60 -3.67 15.49
CA GLN A 157 -31.54 -2.82 16.21
C GLN A 157 -32.94 -2.85 15.59
N LYS A 158 -33.05 -2.79 14.26
CA LYS A 158 -34.34 -2.92 13.56
C LYS A 158 -35.01 -4.28 13.81
N GLN A 159 -34.24 -5.35 13.89
CA GLN A 159 -34.76 -6.68 14.23
C GLN A 159 -35.35 -6.72 15.64
N VAL A 160 -34.67 -6.12 16.63
CA VAL A 160 -35.18 -6.00 18.00
C VAL A 160 -36.48 -5.19 18.04
N ASP A 161 -36.54 -4.08 17.32
CA ASP A 161 -37.71 -3.21 17.28
C ASP A 161 -38.92 -3.95 16.67
N MET A 162 -38.68 -4.69 15.57
CA MET A 162 -39.69 -5.51 14.91
C MET A 162 -40.18 -6.66 15.80
N ALA A 163 -39.25 -7.41 16.41
CA ALA A 163 -39.59 -8.52 17.33
C ALA A 163 -40.43 -8.01 18.51
N ASN A 164 -40.09 -6.85 19.07
CA ASN A 164 -40.86 -6.21 20.13
C ASN A 164 -42.26 -5.77 19.68
N ALA A 165 -42.41 -5.23 18.47
CA ALA A 165 -43.70 -4.84 17.92
C ALA A 165 -44.61 -6.07 17.71
N LEU A 166 -44.08 -7.14 17.13
CA LEU A 166 -44.81 -8.38 16.89
C LEU A 166 -45.18 -9.10 18.20
N PHE A 167 -44.30 -9.08 19.20
CA PHE A 167 -44.60 -9.61 20.53
C PHE A 167 -45.73 -8.82 21.20
N LYS A 168 -45.70 -7.48 21.16
CA LYS A 168 -46.78 -6.63 21.70
C LYS A 168 -48.12 -6.86 20.99
N ALA A 169 -48.10 -7.19 19.71
CA ALA A 169 -49.28 -7.56 18.93
C ALA A 169 -49.74 -9.01 19.19
N GLY A 170 -49.01 -9.79 20.00
CA GLY A 170 -49.32 -11.20 20.29
C GLY A 170 -49.00 -12.17 19.15
N ILE A 171 -48.23 -11.74 18.15
CA ILE A 171 -47.92 -12.51 16.93
C ILE A 171 -46.67 -13.39 17.11
N LYS A 172 -45.69 -12.93 17.91
CA LYS A 172 -44.40 -13.61 18.14
C LYS A 172 -44.15 -13.85 19.63
N ALA A 173 -43.27 -14.79 19.96
CA ALA A 173 -43.00 -15.20 21.34
C ALA A 173 -41.97 -14.29 22.02
N LYS A 174 -41.96 -14.23 23.36
CA LYS A 174 -40.93 -13.48 24.10
C LYS A 174 -39.51 -14.00 23.83
N ASN A 175 -39.36 -15.29 23.49
CA ASN A 175 -38.08 -15.87 23.09
C ASN A 175 -37.52 -15.24 21.81
N ASP A 176 -38.37 -14.87 20.84
CA ASP A 176 -37.92 -14.18 19.61
C ASP A 176 -37.28 -12.84 19.95
N VAL A 177 -37.85 -12.12 20.91
CA VAL A 177 -37.30 -10.85 21.39
C VAL A 177 -35.95 -11.06 22.06
N LEU A 178 -35.82 -12.08 22.93
CA LEU A 178 -34.55 -12.39 23.61
C LEU A 178 -33.44 -12.79 22.63
N GLN A 179 -33.78 -13.51 21.56
CA GLN A 179 -32.83 -13.87 20.50
C GLN A 179 -32.36 -12.62 19.76
N ALA A 180 -33.29 -11.74 19.34
CA ALA A 180 -32.93 -10.48 18.69
C ALA A 180 -32.08 -9.57 19.61
N GLU A 181 -32.39 -9.50 20.91
CA GLU A 181 -31.62 -8.75 21.90
C GLU A 181 -30.18 -9.29 22.04
N THR A 182 -30.00 -10.62 21.93
CA THR A 182 -28.68 -11.26 21.93
C THR A 182 -27.88 -10.89 20.68
N GLY A 183 -28.51 -10.92 19.50
CA GLY A 183 -27.89 -10.48 18.25
C GLY A 183 -27.46 -9.01 18.29
N LEU A 184 -28.30 -8.13 18.85
CA LEU A 184 -27.95 -6.72 19.07
C LEU A 184 -26.75 -6.56 20.01
N ALA A 185 -26.66 -7.35 21.08
CA ALA A 185 -25.50 -7.32 21.98
C ALA A 185 -24.21 -7.74 21.26
N GLN A 186 -24.27 -8.76 20.40
CA GLN A 186 -23.13 -9.18 19.57
C GLN A 186 -22.71 -8.10 18.56
N ALA A 187 -23.66 -7.49 17.86
CA ALA A 187 -23.37 -6.42 16.90
C ALA A 187 -22.73 -5.19 17.58
N LYS A 188 -23.17 -4.85 18.80
CA LYS A 188 -22.52 -3.80 19.62
C LYS A 188 -21.08 -4.15 19.98
N ALA A 189 -20.82 -5.40 20.35
CA ALA A 189 -19.46 -5.86 20.66
C ALA A 189 -18.55 -5.76 19.43
N ASN A 190 -19.02 -6.20 18.26
CA ASN A 190 -18.27 -6.12 17.00
C ASN A 190 -17.97 -4.65 16.61
N HIS A 191 -18.95 -3.76 16.77
CA HIS A 191 -18.76 -2.32 16.55
C HIS A 191 -17.65 -1.72 17.44
N GLU A 192 -17.64 -2.01 18.74
CA GLU A 192 -16.57 -1.50 19.62
C GLU A 192 -15.19 -2.07 19.27
N VAL A 193 -15.11 -3.33 18.82
CA VAL A 193 -13.86 -3.91 18.31
C VAL A 193 -13.37 -3.16 17.07
N ALA A 194 -14.24 -2.94 16.08
CA ALA A 194 -13.88 -2.21 14.86
C ALA A 194 -13.49 -0.75 15.15
N ARG A 195 -14.19 -0.10 16.08
CA ARG A 195 -13.86 1.26 16.52
C ARG A 195 -12.48 1.34 17.16
N ASN A 196 -12.14 0.36 18.02
CA ASN A 196 -10.80 0.26 18.59
C ASN A 196 -9.75 0.01 17.51
N GLN A 197 -10.05 -0.80 16.48
CA GLN A 197 -9.15 -1.03 15.37
C GLN A 197 -8.86 0.24 14.57
N VAL A 198 -9.86 1.08 14.29
CA VAL A 198 -9.66 2.39 13.67
C VAL A 198 -8.71 3.26 14.49
N HIS A 199 -8.88 3.29 15.81
CA HIS A 199 -7.99 4.02 16.70
C HIS A 199 -6.54 3.52 16.61
N LEU A 200 -6.33 2.21 16.70
CA LEU A 200 -4.99 1.60 16.60
C LEU A 200 -4.33 1.83 15.24
N SER A 201 -5.09 1.70 14.15
CA SER A 201 -4.59 1.98 12.80
C SER A 201 -4.25 3.46 12.60
N THR A 202 -5.00 4.37 13.23
CA THR A 202 -4.72 5.82 13.21
C THR A 202 -3.41 6.12 13.92
N LEU A 203 -3.21 5.58 15.13
CA LEU A 203 -1.95 5.70 15.87
C LEU A 203 -0.76 5.17 15.06
N SER A 204 -0.93 4.00 14.45
CA SER A 204 0.13 3.35 13.66
C SER A 204 0.50 4.15 12.42
N LEU A 205 -0.48 4.70 11.70
CA LEU A 205 -0.25 5.59 10.56
C LEU A 205 0.47 6.87 11.00
N ASN A 206 -0.03 7.54 12.04
CA ASN A 206 0.57 8.78 12.54
C ASN A 206 2.00 8.58 13.04
N GLN A 207 2.26 7.47 13.73
CA GLN A 207 3.61 7.09 14.12
C GLN A 207 4.52 6.89 12.90
N PHE A 208 4.02 6.23 11.84
CA PHE A 208 4.79 6.02 10.62
C PHE A 208 5.09 7.33 9.89
N LEU A 209 4.12 8.24 9.83
CA LEU A 209 4.24 9.57 9.21
C LEU A 209 5.01 10.58 10.08
N ALA A 210 5.38 10.20 11.31
CA ALA A 210 5.96 11.09 12.32
C ALA A 210 5.11 12.33 12.59
N GLU A 211 3.79 12.15 12.61
CA GLU A 211 2.77 13.15 12.90
C GLU A 211 2.26 13.01 14.34
N ASP A 212 1.47 13.98 14.81
CA ASP A 212 0.79 13.84 16.10
C ASP A 212 -0.06 12.56 16.13
N LEU A 213 0.09 11.76 17.18
CA LEU A 213 -0.56 10.45 17.29
C LEU A 213 -2.09 10.52 17.19
N THR A 214 -2.68 11.62 17.64
CA THR A 214 -4.13 11.82 17.67
C THR A 214 -4.66 12.59 16.46
N LYS A 215 -3.79 12.98 15.52
CA LYS A 215 -4.19 13.68 14.30
C LYS A 215 -5.19 12.86 13.51
N GLU A 216 -6.34 13.46 13.23
CA GLU A 216 -7.38 12.87 12.39
C GLU A 216 -7.16 13.26 10.92
N TRP A 217 -7.45 12.30 10.04
CA TRP A 217 -7.33 12.48 8.59
C TRP A 217 -8.68 12.25 7.91
N GLU A 218 -8.96 13.12 6.94
CA GLU A 218 -9.97 12.89 5.93
C GLU A 218 -9.33 12.04 4.83
N LEU A 219 -9.70 10.76 4.77
CA LEU A 219 -9.08 9.83 3.82
C LEU A 219 -9.78 9.93 2.48
N SER A 220 -8.99 10.02 1.42
CA SER A 220 -9.47 10.09 0.05
C SER A 220 -8.70 9.10 -0.80
N ILE A 221 -9.43 8.27 -1.55
CA ILE A 221 -8.86 7.41 -2.59
C ILE A 221 -9.27 8.03 -3.93
N PRO A 222 -8.33 8.58 -4.72
CA PRO A 222 -8.63 9.14 -6.02
C PRO A 222 -9.39 8.13 -6.90
N GLU A 223 -10.40 8.58 -7.65
CA GLU A 223 -11.05 7.73 -8.67
C GLU A 223 -10.00 7.21 -9.67
N GLY A 224 -10.01 5.90 -9.92
CA GLY A 224 -9.01 5.24 -10.77
C GLY A 224 -7.72 4.83 -10.06
N ASP A 225 -7.64 5.02 -8.73
CA ASP A 225 -6.55 4.44 -7.97
C ASP A 225 -6.76 2.91 -7.89
N ILE A 226 -5.78 2.22 -8.43
CA ILE A 226 -5.42 0.81 -8.28
C ILE A 226 -6.17 -0.32 -9.05
N ARG A 227 -7.45 -0.25 -9.40
CA ARG A 227 -8.21 -1.53 -9.64
C ARG A 227 -8.60 -1.91 -11.08
N ASP A 228 -8.30 -1.05 -12.06
CA ASP A 228 -8.51 -1.32 -13.51
C ASP A 228 -7.25 -1.16 -14.36
N LYS A 229 -6.08 -0.94 -13.74
CA LYS A 229 -4.82 -0.87 -14.50
C LYS A 229 -4.43 -2.26 -14.98
N GLU A 230 -4.28 -2.39 -16.29
CA GLU A 230 -3.89 -3.61 -16.97
C GLU A 230 -2.64 -4.22 -16.30
N ILE A 231 -2.79 -5.42 -15.74
CA ILE A 231 -1.66 -6.18 -15.20
C ILE A 231 -0.79 -6.54 -16.40
N ILE A 232 0.40 -5.93 -16.49
CA ILE A 232 1.35 -6.25 -17.56
C ILE A 232 1.72 -7.73 -17.49
N SER A 233 2.14 -8.32 -18.62
CA SER A 233 2.53 -9.74 -18.62
C SER A 233 3.64 -10.04 -17.62
N LEU A 234 3.61 -11.24 -17.02
CA LEU A 234 4.65 -11.71 -16.09
C LEU A 234 6.06 -11.53 -16.66
N GLU A 235 6.24 -11.80 -17.96
CA GLU A 235 7.53 -11.66 -18.62
C GLU A 235 7.99 -10.20 -18.74
N GLU A 236 7.07 -9.25 -18.97
CA GLU A 236 7.43 -7.83 -18.91
C GLU A 236 7.74 -7.39 -17.48
N ALA A 237 6.98 -7.84 -16.48
CA ALA A 237 7.24 -7.53 -15.08
C ALA A 237 8.63 -8.01 -14.64
N LYS A 238 9.02 -9.24 -15.02
CA LYS A 238 10.37 -9.78 -14.79
C LYS A 238 11.46 -8.95 -15.46
N ARG A 239 11.26 -8.54 -16.72
CA ARG A 239 12.21 -7.70 -17.46
C ARG A 239 12.44 -6.37 -16.74
N LEU A 240 11.37 -5.68 -16.35
CA LEU A 240 11.46 -4.40 -15.65
C LEU A 240 12.20 -4.55 -14.31
N ALA A 241 11.90 -5.59 -13.55
CA ALA A 241 12.53 -5.84 -12.25
C ALA A 241 14.06 -6.04 -12.36
N VAL A 242 14.52 -6.81 -13.35
CA VAL A 242 15.96 -7.06 -13.57
C VAL A 242 16.70 -5.81 -14.07
N VAL A 243 15.99 -4.80 -14.59
CA VAL A 243 16.61 -3.55 -15.07
C VAL A 243 16.59 -2.45 -14.01
N GLN A 244 15.55 -2.38 -13.18
CA GLN A 244 15.28 -1.20 -12.35
C GLN A 244 15.55 -1.40 -10.86
N ARG A 245 15.57 -2.64 -10.36
CA ARG A 245 15.71 -2.88 -8.92
C ARG A 245 17.07 -2.47 -8.38
N ALA A 246 17.07 -1.84 -7.22
CA ALA A 246 18.29 -1.40 -6.57
C ALA A 246 19.25 -2.56 -6.26
N GLU A 247 18.75 -3.75 -5.93
CA GLU A 247 19.59 -4.90 -5.59
C GLU A 247 20.42 -5.40 -6.78
N ILE A 248 19.83 -5.45 -7.98
CA ILE A 248 20.55 -5.85 -9.19
C ILE A 248 21.50 -4.75 -9.65
N LEU A 249 21.11 -3.48 -9.54
CA LEU A 249 21.96 -2.34 -9.85
C LEU A 249 23.19 -2.27 -8.93
N LYS A 250 23.02 -2.55 -7.62
CA LYS A 250 24.14 -2.60 -6.67
C LYS A 250 25.12 -3.73 -6.98
N SER A 251 24.61 -4.93 -7.24
CA SER A 251 25.47 -6.08 -7.56
C SER A 251 26.21 -5.90 -8.90
N GLU A 252 25.62 -5.16 -9.85
CA GLU A 252 26.30 -4.75 -11.07
C GLU A 252 27.51 -3.83 -10.78
N GLU A 253 27.37 -2.84 -9.89
CA GLU A 253 28.49 -1.98 -9.48
C GLU A 253 29.61 -2.77 -8.78
N GLU A 254 29.25 -3.76 -7.96
CA GLU A 254 30.20 -4.65 -7.30
C GLU A 254 31.00 -5.51 -8.31
N VAL A 255 30.30 -6.09 -9.29
CA VAL A 255 30.93 -6.85 -10.40
C VAL A 255 31.87 -5.94 -11.20
N ASN A 256 31.44 -4.74 -11.54
CA ASN A 256 32.25 -3.79 -12.31
C ASN A 256 33.52 -3.36 -11.55
N ALA A 257 33.43 -3.15 -10.24
CA ALA A 257 34.59 -2.87 -9.39
C ALA A 257 35.56 -4.07 -9.28
N ALA A 258 35.03 -5.28 -9.11
CA ALA A 258 35.83 -6.51 -9.08
C ALA A 258 36.52 -6.76 -10.43
N LYS A 259 35.81 -6.57 -11.54
CA LYS A 259 36.35 -6.68 -12.89
C LYS A 259 37.48 -5.69 -13.13
N LYS A 260 37.32 -4.43 -12.69
CA LYS A 260 38.41 -3.44 -12.78
C LYS A 260 39.67 -3.90 -12.02
N SER A 261 39.52 -4.61 -10.90
CA SER A 261 40.63 -5.21 -10.16
C SER A 261 41.37 -6.24 -11.00
N VAL A 262 40.64 -7.18 -11.63
CA VAL A 262 41.19 -8.20 -12.52
C VAL A 262 41.90 -7.56 -13.72
N ASP A 263 41.24 -6.65 -14.43
CA ASP A 263 41.80 -5.94 -15.60
C ASP A 263 43.10 -5.21 -15.26
N THR A 264 43.15 -4.57 -14.08
CA THR A 264 44.35 -3.85 -13.61
C THR A 264 45.48 -4.83 -13.30
N ILE A 265 45.20 -5.95 -12.65
CA ILE A 265 46.22 -6.98 -12.36
C ILE A 265 46.72 -7.62 -13.64
N GLU A 266 45.84 -7.90 -14.62
CA GLU A 266 46.23 -8.46 -15.91
C GLU A 266 47.15 -7.52 -16.69
N LYS A 267 46.90 -6.21 -16.66
CA LYS A 267 47.71 -5.21 -17.35
C LYS A 267 49.08 -4.97 -16.72
N TYR A 268 49.18 -5.02 -15.38
CA TYR A 268 50.39 -4.61 -14.64
C TYR A 268 51.09 -5.76 -13.88
N SER A 269 50.59 -6.99 -13.98
CA SER A 269 51.10 -8.18 -13.29
C SER A 269 50.66 -9.46 -14.02
N ILE A 270 50.72 -10.61 -13.35
CA ILE A 270 50.26 -11.91 -13.86
C ILE A 270 49.05 -12.42 -13.06
N LEU A 271 48.03 -12.91 -13.78
CA LEU A 271 46.80 -13.43 -13.17
C LEU A 271 47.02 -14.72 -12.36
N SER A 272 48.12 -15.44 -12.59
CA SER A 272 48.50 -16.62 -11.80
C SER A 272 49.15 -16.30 -10.46
N SER A 273 49.46 -15.02 -10.18
CA SER A 273 49.95 -14.58 -8.87
C SER A 273 48.90 -14.77 -7.78
N PHE A 274 49.32 -14.78 -6.50
CA PHE A 274 48.38 -14.83 -5.37
C PHE A 274 47.31 -13.74 -5.45
N GLN A 275 47.70 -12.51 -5.79
CA GLN A 275 46.77 -11.38 -5.94
C GLN A 275 45.82 -11.56 -7.14
N GLY A 276 46.31 -12.11 -8.26
CA GLY A 276 45.49 -12.39 -9.43
C GLY A 276 44.47 -13.51 -9.21
N GLN A 277 44.86 -14.58 -8.50
CA GLN A 277 43.94 -15.65 -8.11
C GLN A 277 42.85 -15.13 -7.17
N LEU A 278 43.21 -14.31 -6.17
CA LEU A 278 42.23 -13.68 -5.27
C LEU A 278 41.25 -12.78 -6.02
N ALA A 279 41.74 -11.90 -6.91
CA ALA A 279 40.87 -11.01 -7.67
C ALA A 279 39.93 -11.76 -8.63
N LYS A 280 40.39 -12.88 -9.22
CA LYS A 280 39.53 -13.76 -10.02
C LYS A 280 38.43 -14.39 -9.17
N ASN A 281 38.78 -14.94 -8.01
CA ASN A 281 37.81 -15.54 -7.10
C ASN A 281 36.80 -14.49 -6.59
N GLU A 282 37.25 -13.25 -6.33
CA GLU A 282 36.37 -12.13 -5.95
C GLU A 282 35.38 -11.78 -7.07
N LEU A 283 35.85 -11.69 -8.32
CA LEU A 283 34.98 -11.45 -9.48
C LEU A 283 33.97 -12.58 -9.68
N GLU A 284 34.43 -13.83 -9.65
CA GLU A 284 33.56 -15.00 -9.80
C GLU A 284 32.51 -15.04 -8.68
N THR A 285 32.90 -14.74 -7.44
CA THR A 285 31.96 -14.63 -6.31
C THR A 285 30.94 -13.51 -6.53
N ALA A 286 31.37 -12.34 -7.01
CA ALA A 286 30.46 -11.23 -7.29
C ALA A 286 29.48 -11.56 -8.43
N GLU A 287 29.93 -12.22 -9.49
CA GLU A 287 29.08 -12.67 -10.60
C GLU A 287 28.06 -13.73 -10.14
N MET A 288 28.50 -14.70 -9.33
CA MET A 288 27.60 -15.68 -8.72
C MET A 288 26.55 -15.03 -7.82
N ASN A 289 26.94 -14.05 -6.99
CA ASN A 289 26.03 -13.30 -6.13
C ASN A 289 25.01 -12.50 -6.95
N LYS A 290 25.43 -11.85 -8.03
CA LYS A 290 24.54 -11.14 -8.94
C LYS A 290 23.51 -12.07 -9.58
N GLU A 291 23.93 -13.25 -10.05
CA GLU A 291 23.01 -14.23 -10.64
C GLU A 291 22.03 -14.79 -9.59
N GLN A 292 22.49 -15.01 -8.35
CA GLN A 292 21.62 -15.37 -7.23
C GLN A 292 20.58 -14.29 -6.95
N ILE A 293 21.00 -13.02 -6.82
CA ILE A 293 20.11 -11.87 -6.62
C ILE A 293 19.07 -11.78 -7.74
N LYS A 294 19.49 -11.95 -9.00
CA LYS A 294 18.59 -11.97 -10.15
C LYS A 294 17.55 -13.08 -10.04
N ASN A 295 17.95 -14.30 -9.70
CA ASN A 295 17.02 -15.41 -9.50
C ASN A 295 16.03 -15.15 -8.36
N ASP A 296 16.50 -14.56 -7.26
CA ASP A 296 15.66 -14.19 -6.12
C ASP A 296 14.63 -13.10 -6.51
N ILE A 297 15.06 -12.09 -7.28
CA ILE A 297 14.16 -11.06 -7.84
C ILE A 297 13.10 -11.69 -8.75
N LEU A 298 13.49 -12.58 -9.66
CA LEU A 298 12.56 -13.24 -10.59
C LEU A 298 11.53 -14.09 -9.84
N LEU A 299 11.96 -14.80 -8.79
CA LEU A 299 11.08 -15.58 -7.92
C LEU A 299 10.12 -14.68 -7.14
N GLU A 300 10.60 -13.57 -6.58
CA GLU A 300 9.78 -12.59 -5.86
C GLU A 300 8.70 -11.98 -6.75
N VAL A 301 9.07 -11.49 -7.94
CA VAL A 301 8.13 -10.94 -8.92
C VAL A 301 7.08 -11.96 -9.30
N THR A 302 7.48 -13.21 -9.55
CA THR A 302 6.55 -14.28 -9.89
C THR A 302 5.58 -14.54 -8.73
N ARG A 303 6.05 -14.63 -7.50
CA ARG A 303 5.20 -14.82 -6.31
C ARG A 303 4.20 -13.69 -6.14
N ASN A 304 4.63 -12.45 -6.27
CA ASN A 304 3.76 -11.28 -6.13
C ASN A 304 2.74 -11.17 -7.27
N TYR A 305 3.14 -11.55 -8.49
CA TYR A 305 2.24 -11.61 -9.65
C TYR A 305 1.13 -12.66 -9.44
N GLU A 306 1.50 -13.87 -9.01
CA GLU A 306 0.53 -14.93 -8.72
C GLU A 306 -0.39 -14.56 -7.55
N ALA A 307 0.16 -13.94 -6.50
CA ALA A 307 -0.62 -13.43 -5.36
C ALA A 307 -1.61 -12.34 -5.78
N LEU A 308 -1.21 -11.42 -6.66
CA LEU A 308 -2.08 -10.38 -7.21
C LEU A 308 -3.19 -11.00 -8.07
N THR A 309 -2.86 -11.95 -8.93
CA THR A 309 -3.82 -12.61 -9.81
C THR A 309 -4.84 -13.42 -9.00
N SER A 310 -4.36 -14.19 -8.01
CA SER A 310 -5.20 -14.99 -7.12
C SER A 310 -6.11 -14.12 -6.25
N SER A 311 -5.58 -13.04 -5.66
CA SER A 311 -6.38 -12.10 -4.86
C SER A 311 -7.46 -11.41 -5.70
N LYS A 312 -7.17 -11.07 -6.97
CA LYS A 312 -8.17 -10.55 -7.91
C LYS A 312 -9.32 -11.55 -8.14
N GLN A 313 -8.99 -12.80 -8.46
CA GLN A 313 -10.00 -13.84 -8.68
C GLN A 313 -10.83 -14.13 -7.43
N GLY A 314 -10.17 -14.17 -6.26
CA GLY A 314 -10.83 -14.33 -4.97
C GLY A 314 -11.79 -13.18 -4.65
N LEU A 315 -11.39 -11.94 -4.92
CA LEU A 315 -12.23 -10.75 -4.76
C LEU A 315 -13.48 -10.82 -5.64
N GLU A 316 -13.35 -11.19 -6.92
CA GLU A 316 -14.48 -11.35 -7.85
C GLU A 316 -15.47 -12.45 -7.39
N ALA A 317 -14.96 -13.54 -6.82
CA ALA A 317 -15.79 -14.61 -6.28
C ALA A 317 -16.54 -14.17 -5.00
N LEU A 318 -15.85 -13.47 -4.10
CA LEU A 318 -16.43 -12.96 -2.86
C LEU A 318 -17.45 -11.85 -3.09
N ASP A 319 -17.27 -11.02 -4.12
CA ASP A 319 -18.25 -10.01 -4.52
C ASP A 319 -19.59 -10.68 -4.89
N LYS A 320 -19.54 -11.73 -5.73
CA LYS A 320 -20.73 -12.51 -6.10
C LYS A 320 -21.37 -13.21 -4.90
N ALA A 321 -20.56 -13.74 -3.98
CA ALA A 321 -21.04 -14.37 -2.75
C ALA A 321 -21.72 -13.35 -1.82
N ARG A 322 -21.15 -12.15 -1.67
CA ARG A 322 -21.74 -11.04 -0.92
C ARG A 322 -23.09 -10.64 -1.49
N GLU A 323 -23.20 -10.44 -2.80
CA GLU A 323 -24.47 -10.09 -3.45
C GLU A 323 -25.53 -11.19 -3.28
N ALA A 324 -25.14 -12.47 -3.39
CA ALA A 324 -26.04 -13.59 -3.15
C ALA A 324 -26.56 -13.62 -1.69
N SER A 325 -25.69 -13.44 -0.70
CA SER A 325 -26.09 -13.38 0.71
C SER A 325 -26.97 -12.16 1.03
N LYS A 326 -26.71 -11.02 0.36
CA LYS A 326 -27.51 -9.81 0.50
C LYS A 326 -28.94 -10.02 0.00
N GLU A 327 -29.09 -10.66 -1.15
CA GLU A 327 -30.41 -11.00 -1.68
C GLU A 327 -31.11 -12.07 -0.83
N ASN A 328 -30.38 -13.06 -0.32
CA ASN A 328 -30.92 -14.07 0.59
C ASN A 328 -31.47 -13.41 1.87
N TYR A 329 -30.69 -12.55 2.52
CA TYR A 329 -31.13 -11.80 3.69
C TYR A 329 -32.40 -10.98 3.41
N ARG A 330 -32.44 -10.27 2.28
CA ARG A 330 -33.61 -9.48 1.87
C ARG A 330 -34.87 -10.33 1.71
N LEU A 331 -34.74 -11.51 1.08
CA LEU A 331 -35.86 -12.43 0.88
C LEU A 331 -36.32 -13.06 2.20
N THR A 332 -35.39 -13.48 3.06
CA THR A 332 -35.71 -14.05 4.38
C THR A 332 -36.40 -13.02 5.26
N GLN A 333 -35.93 -11.77 5.25
CA GLN A 333 -36.58 -10.68 5.97
C GLN A 333 -38.02 -10.47 5.48
N LEU A 334 -38.25 -10.43 4.17
CA LEU A 334 -39.60 -10.28 3.61
C LEU A 334 -40.52 -11.45 4.00
N ARG A 335 -40.02 -12.69 4.00
CA ARG A 335 -40.80 -13.85 4.43
C ARG A 335 -41.12 -13.82 5.91
N TYR A 336 -40.18 -13.37 6.75
CA TYR A 336 -40.38 -13.20 8.18
C TYR A 336 -41.48 -12.16 8.47
N GLU A 337 -41.46 -11.01 7.78
CA GLU A 337 -42.48 -9.98 7.88
C GLU A 337 -43.89 -10.51 7.52
N ASN A 338 -43.96 -11.50 6.64
CA ASN A 338 -45.18 -12.21 6.27
C ASN A 338 -45.48 -13.46 7.13
N GLY A 339 -44.70 -13.70 8.18
CA GLY A 339 -44.89 -14.83 9.10
C GLY A 339 -44.51 -16.20 8.53
N LEU A 340 -43.82 -16.25 7.39
CA LEU A 340 -43.40 -17.48 6.69
C LEU A 340 -42.03 -18.00 7.14
N GLU A 341 -41.30 -17.23 7.93
CA GLU A 341 -39.98 -17.58 8.48
C GLU A 341 -39.90 -17.25 9.98
N THR A 342 -38.91 -17.82 10.66
CA THR A 342 -38.65 -17.56 12.08
C THR A 342 -37.62 -16.45 12.27
N THR A 343 -37.54 -15.94 13.51
CA THR A 343 -36.54 -14.93 13.87
C THR A 343 -35.12 -15.49 13.73
N LEU A 344 -34.96 -16.78 14.05
CA LEU A 344 -33.70 -17.50 13.91
C LEU A 344 -33.25 -17.51 12.44
N ASP A 345 -34.14 -17.74 11.48
CA ASP A 345 -33.79 -17.76 10.06
C ASP A 345 -33.28 -16.40 9.58
N VAL A 346 -33.92 -15.31 10.04
CA VAL A 346 -33.47 -13.94 9.74
C VAL A 346 -32.09 -13.66 10.36
N MET A 347 -31.87 -14.08 11.61
CA MET A 347 -30.59 -13.92 12.28
C MET A 347 -29.48 -14.69 11.56
N THR A 348 -29.72 -15.95 11.21
CA THR A 348 -28.74 -16.75 10.46
C THR A 348 -28.43 -16.15 9.08
N ALA A 349 -29.43 -15.59 8.39
CA ALA A 349 -29.21 -14.91 7.12
C ALA A 349 -28.43 -13.59 7.29
N GLU A 350 -28.63 -12.86 8.39
CA GLU A 350 -27.89 -11.65 8.72
C GLU A 350 -26.43 -11.93 9.09
N GLU A 351 -26.18 -12.98 9.89
CA GLU A 351 -24.84 -13.43 10.25
C GLU A 351 -24.04 -13.86 9.00
N GLU A 352 -24.67 -14.61 8.09
CA GLU A 352 -24.01 -15.01 6.83
C GLU A 352 -23.75 -13.79 5.92
N LEU A 353 -24.66 -12.81 5.86
CA LEU A 353 -24.42 -11.56 5.14
C LEU A 353 -23.24 -10.78 5.74
N ALA A 354 -23.24 -10.56 7.06
CA ALA A 354 -22.17 -9.84 7.75
C ALA A 354 -20.81 -10.52 7.53
N LYS A 355 -20.79 -11.86 7.57
CA LYS A 355 -19.59 -12.65 7.25
C LYS A 355 -19.12 -12.41 5.81
N ARG A 356 -20.00 -12.48 4.81
CA ARG A 356 -19.60 -12.23 3.40
C ARG A 356 -19.16 -10.80 3.15
N GLU A 357 -19.81 -9.83 3.77
CA GLU A 357 -19.40 -8.42 3.71
C GLU A 357 -17.97 -8.26 4.27
N ASN A 358 -17.67 -8.85 5.43
CA ASN A 358 -16.33 -8.81 6.03
C ASN A 358 -15.27 -9.57 5.20
N GLU A 359 -15.61 -10.75 4.67
CA GLU A 359 -14.74 -11.52 3.76
C GLU A 359 -14.40 -10.69 2.49
N TYR A 360 -15.39 -9.98 1.93
CA TYR A 360 -15.21 -9.12 0.77
C TYR A 360 -14.33 -7.91 1.07
N GLU A 361 -14.56 -7.19 2.18
CA GLU A 361 -13.72 -6.06 2.58
C GLU A 361 -12.26 -6.49 2.83
N THR A 362 -12.07 -7.63 3.51
CA THR A 362 -10.75 -8.24 3.71
C THR A 362 -10.09 -8.59 2.39
N ALA A 363 -10.83 -9.15 1.43
CA ALA A 363 -10.32 -9.47 0.10
C ALA A 363 -9.96 -8.22 -0.71
N GLN A 364 -10.74 -7.15 -0.61
CA GLN A 364 -10.41 -5.87 -1.21
C GLN A 364 -9.09 -5.33 -0.66
N HIS A 365 -8.90 -5.36 0.66
CA HIS A 365 -7.67 -4.92 1.31
C HIS A 365 -6.46 -5.77 0.88
N ASN A 366 -6.61 -7.10 0.91
CA ASN A 366 -5.57 -8.02 0.46
C ASN A 366 -5.17 -7.80 -1.00
N TYR A 367 -6.14 -7.53 -1.88
CA TYR A 367 -5.88 -7.18 -3.28
C TYR A 367 -5.09 -5.87 -3.41
N GLN A 368 -5.43 -4.84 -2.62
CA GLN A 368 -4.69 -3.58 -2.57
C GLN A 368 -3.24 -3.82 -2.16
N LEU A 369 -3.02 -4.53 -1.03
CA LEU A 369 -1.68 -4.86 -0.56
C LEU A 369 -0.87 -5.69 -1.57
N ALA A 370 -1.51 -6.68 -2.20
CA ALA A 370 -0.89 -7.49 -3.25
C ALA A 370 -0.45 -6.64 -4.45
N TYR A 371 -1.26 -5.66 -4.84
CA TYR A 371 -0.92 -4.74 -5.92
C TYR A 371 0.28 -3.85 -5.56
N LEU A 372 0.32 -3.30 -4.35
CA LEU A 372 1.45 -2.49 -3.90
C LEU A 372 2.75 -3.30 -3.88
N ASN A 373 2.68 -4.54 -3.36
CA ASN A 373 3.83 -5.46 -3.36
C ASN A 373 4.28 -5.80 -4.78
N TYR A 374 3.35 -6.05 -5.69
CA TYR A 374 3.64 -6.30 -7.09
C TYR A 374 4.33 -5.11 -7.76
N LYS A 375 3.81 -3.88 -7.60
CA LYS A 375 4.46 -2.66 -8.12
C LYS A 375 5.87 -2.49 -7.58
N ASN A 376 6.06 -2.65 -6.27
CA ASN A 376 7.37 -2.56 -5.64
C ASN A 376 8.35 -3.63 -6.19
N SER A 377 7.88 -4.86 -6.40
CA SER A 377 8.73 -5.94 -6.90
C SER A 377 9.24 -5.71 -8.33
N MET A 378 8.58 -4.86 -9.11
CA MET A 378 9.04 -4.45 -10.45
C MET A 378 10.07 -3.30 -10.42
N GLY A 379 10.41 -2.76 -9.24
CA GLY A 379 11.28 -1.59 -9.11
C GLY A 379 10.59 -0.27 -9.50
N ARG A 380 9.25 -0.24 -9.55
CA ARG A 380 8.49 0.99 -9.77
C ARG A 380 8.10 1.59 -8.44
N SER A 381 8.46 2.86 -8.23
CA SER A 381 8.00 3.64 -7.08
C SER A 381 6.48 3.59 -7.02
N VAL A 382 5.95 3.17 -5.88
CA VAL A 382 4.52 3.21 -5.63
C VAL A 382 4.11 4.69 -5.60
N SER A 383 3.09 4.99 -6.39
CA SER A 383 2.58 6.33 -6.66
C SER A 383 1.16 6.24 -7.18
#